data_AF-S7PXH9-F1
#
_entry.id   AF-S7PXH9-F1
#
_cell.length_a   1.000
_cell.length_b   1.000
_cell.length_c   1.000
_cell.angle_alpha   90.00
_cell.angle_beta   90.00
_cell.angle_gamma   90.00
#
_symmetry.space_group_name_H-M   'P 1'
#
loop_
_entity.id
_entity.type
_entity.pdbx_description
1 polymer ?
#
loop_
_entity_poly.entity_id
_entity_poly.type
_entity_poly.pdbx_seq_one_letter_code
_entity_poly.pdbx_strand_id
1 'polypeptide(L)'
;MGFISKLDKLLQESHDGLIERSVIITLSTLLDYEDLYEDVEKIQVTGHFIHLFESKDRNTAQSAMDAWGKLIKKYHSQDMTKIEEGIDVLGRLQGDVRQAKPVRLMARKTMIEISQVQDVETSRKN
;
A
#
# COMPACT_ATOMS: atom_id res chain seq x y z
N MET A 1 13.64 20.91 2.69
CA MET A 1 13.18 19.51 2.60
C MET A 1 12.22 19.24 3.75
N GLY A 2 10.94 19.02 3.44
CA GLY A 2 9.89 18.74 4.43
C GLY A 2 9.99 17.31 4.99
N PHE A 3 9.28 17.05 6.09
CA PHE A 3 9.32 15.76 6.81
C PHE A 3 8.97 14.57 5.89
N ILE A 4 7.89 14.68 5.11
CA ILE A 4 7.42 13.61 4.20
C ILE A 4 8.48 13.26 3.13
N SER A 5 9.17 14.25 2.56
CA SER A 5 10.27 14.00 1.60
C SER A 5 11.44 13.22 2.20
N LYS A 6 11.67 13.34 3.53
CA LYS A 6 12.70 12.55 4.21
C LYS A 6 12.26 11.10 4.41
N LEU A 7 10.97 10.89 4.67
CA LEU A 7 10.39 9.55 4.76
C LEU A 7 10.46 8.82 3.41
N ASP A 8 10.11 9.51 2.33
CA ASP A 8 10.25 8.99 0.96
C ASP A 8 11.69 8.56 0.65
N LYS A 9 12.64 9.46 0.90
CA LYS A 9 14.07 9.18 0.72
C LYS A 9 14.53 7.97 1.55
N LEU A 10 14.03 7.82 2.78
CA LEU A 10 14.34 6.65 3.61
C LEU A 10 13.78 5.35 3.01
N LEU A 11 12.59 5.37 2.39
CA LEU A 11 12.06 4.20 1.69
C LEU A 11 12.88 3.84 0.44
N GLN A 12 13.44 4.83 -0.24
CA GLN A 12 14.26 4.62 -1.44
C GLN A 12 15.66 4.09 -1.11
N GLU A 13 16.25 4.54 0.00
CA GLU A 13 17.64 4.24 0.36
C GLU A 13 17.77 3.08 1.37
N SER A 14 16.70 2.75 2.10
CA SER A 14 16.73 1.68 3.10
C SER A 14 16.66 0.30 2.46
N HIS A 15 17.36 -0.64 3.09
CA HIS A 15 17.20 -2.09 2.89
C HIS A 15 16.97 -2.80 4.23
N ASP A 16 16.67 -2.02 5.27
CA ASP A 16 16.35 -2.49 6.60
C ASP A 16 14.82 -2.52 6.77
N GLY A 17 14.28 -3.72 6.97
CA GLY A 17 12.84 -3.93 7.11
C GLY A 17 12.24 -3.22 8.33
N LEU A 18 12.99 -3.01 9.41
CA LEU A 18 12.49 -2.24 10.56
C LEU A 18 12.34 -0.76 10.20
N ILE A 19 13.32 -0.18 9.51
CA ILE A 19 13.26 1.21 9.04
C ILE A 19 12.10 1.36 8.04
N GLU A 20 12.05 0.51 7.02
CA GLU A 20 10.99 0.54 6.00
C GLU A 20 9.61 0.43 6.64
N ARG A 21 9.42 -0.53 7.55
CA ARG A 21 8.16 -0.70 8.29
C ARG A 21 7.81 0.54 9.11
N SER A 22 8.75 1.11 9.84
CA SER A 22 8.52 2.32 10.64
C SER A 22 8.11 3.49 9.75
N VAL A 23 8.71 3.61 8.57
CA VAL A 23 8.32 4.65 7.61
C VAL A 23 6.94 4.39 7.04
N ILE A 24 6.62 3.15 6.62
CA ILE A 24 5.28 2.79 6.14
C ILE A 24 4.20 3.09 7.18
N ILE A 25 4.42 2.70 8.44
CA ILE A 25 3.48 2.96 9.53
C ILE A 25 3.29 4.47 9.68
N THR A 26 4.38 5.23 9.68
CA THR A 26 4.33 6.70 9.79
C THR A 26 3.51 7.30 8.65
N LEU A 27 3.82 6.96 7.40
CA LEU A 27 3.09 7.45 6.22
C LEU A 27 1.61 7.03 6.25
N SER A 28 1.32 5.79 6.66
CA SER A 28 -0.04 5.30 6.86
C SER A 28 -0.80 6.11 7.91
N THR A 29 -0.14 6.51 8.99
CA THR A 29 -0.72 7.42 9.99
C THR A 29 -0.91 8.83 9.44
N LEU A 30 0.04 9.35 8.65
CA LEU A 30 -0.12 10.67 8.04
C LEU A 30 -1.31 10.75 7.07
N LEU A 31 -1.65 9.63 6.39
CA LEU A 31 -2.87 9.51 5.58
C LEU A 31 -4.16 9.65 6.41
N ASP A 32 -4.11 9.65 7.75
CA ASP A 32 -5.29 9.98 8.56
C ASP A 32 -5.65 11.46 8.52
N TYR A 33 -4.69 12.32 8.20
CA TYR A 33 -4.80 13.76 8.23
C TYR A 33 -5.03 14.32 6.82
N GLU A 34 -6.19 14.93 6.58
CA GLU A 34 -6.59 15.43 5.25
C GLU A 34 -5.64 16.49 4.70
N ASP A 35 -5.08 17.34 5.56
CA ASP A 35 -4.12 18.38 5.21
C ASP A 35 -2.75 17.85 4.79
N LEU A 36 -2.42 16.61 5.17
CA LEU A 36 -1.16 15.97 4.82
C LEU A 36 -1.29 14.99 3.65
N TYR A 37 -2.53 14.70 3.21
CA TYR A 37 -2.79 13.75 2.13
C TYR A 37 -2.08 14.14 0.84
N GLU A 38 -2.29 15.38 0.36
CA GLU A 38 -1.70 15.84 -0.91
C GLU A 38 -0.17 15.75 -0.88
N ASP A 39 0.44 15.98 0.28
CA ASP A 39 1.88 15.92 0.45
C ASP A 39 2.40 14.48 0.50
N VAL A 40 1.63 13.54 1.06
CA VAL A 40 1.94 12.10 1.04
C VAL A 40 1.69 11.49 -0.35
N GLU A 41 0.70 11.98 -1.10
CA GLU A 41 0.41 11.51 -2.46
C GLU A 41 1.53 11.91 -3.44
N LYS A 42 2.07 13.13 -3.30
CA LYS A 42 3.17 13.66 -4.15
C LYS A 42 4.42 12.78 -4.18
N ILE A 43 4.67 11.99 -3.14
CA ILE A 43 5.86 11.13 -3.05
C ILE A 43 5.66 9.72 -3.65
N GLN A 44 4.66 9.51 -4.50
CA GLN A 44 4.39 8.22 -5.15
C GLN A 44 4.32 7.03 -4.17
N VAL A 45 3.82 7.26 -2.96
CA VAL A 45 3.85 6.30 -1.85
C VAL A 45 3.21 4.95 -2.21
N THR A 46 2.22 4.96 -3.11
CA THR A 46 1.56 3.78 -3.67
C THR A 46 2.55 2.82 -4.30
N GLY A 47 3.53 3.32 -5.07
CA GLY A 47 4.57 2.49 -5.69
C GLY A 47 5.49 1.84 -4.65
N HIS A 48 5.86 2.59 -3.61
CA HIS A 48 6.67 2.06 -2.52
C HIS A 48 5.96 0.97 -1.73
N PHE A 49 4.66 1.13 -1.44
CA PHE A 49 3.90 0.09 -0.77
C PHE A 49 3.81 -1.18 -1.61
N ILE A 50 3.53 -1.05 -2.91
CA ILE A 50 3.45 -2.20 -3.83
C ILE A 50 4.78 -2.96 -3.87
N HIS A 51 5.91 -2.26 -3.97
CA HIS A 51 7.24 -2.88 -3.95
C HIS A 51 7.46 -3.71 -2.67
N LEU A 52 6.99 -3.19 -1.53
CA LEU A 52 7.20 -3.82 -0.23
C LEU A 52 6.26 -5.00 0.06
N PHE A 53 5.27 -5.29 -0.81
CA PHE A 53 4.45 -6.50 -0.70
C PHE A 53 5.30 -7.79 -0.79
N GLU A 54 6.40 -7.72 -1.53
CA GLU A 54 7.33 -8.82 -1.73
C GLU A 54 8.48 -8.83 -0.70
N SER A 55 8.41 -7.99 0.34
CA SER A 55 9.43 -7.93 1.40
C SER A 55 9.59 -9.28 2.10
N LYS A 56 10.85 -9.64 2.39
CA LYS A 56 11.18 -10.85 3.17
C LYS A 56 10.72 -10.73 4.62
N ASP A 57 10.60 -9.51 5.14
CA ASP A 57 9.98 -9.27 6.43
C ASP A 57 8.46 -9.25 6.28
N ARG A 58 7.82 -10.27 6.86
CA ARG A 58 6.36 -10.42 6.83
C ARG A 58 5.63 -9.25 7.47
N ASN A 59 6.23 -8.61 8.48
CA ASN A 59 5.60 -7.47 9.13
C ASN A 59 5.65 -6.22 8.25
N THR A 60 6.75 -6.03 7.52
CA THR A 60 6.89 -4.97 6.51
C THR A 60 5.89 -5.17 5.39
N ALA A 61 5.83 -6.38 4.80
CA ALA A 61 4.87 -6.70 3.75
C ALA A 61 3.41 -6.50 4.21
N GLN A 62 3.08 -6.96 5.42
CA GLN A 62 1.76 -6.73 6.01
C GLN A 62 1.44 -5.23 6.15
N SER A 63 2.37 -4.47 6.74
CA SER A 63 2.18 -3.03 6.97
C SER A 63 1.99 -2.28 5.64
N ALA A 64 2.72 -2.69 4.59
CA ALA A 64 2.57 -2.14 3.25
C ALA A 64 1.19 -2.44 2.64
N MET A 65 0.72 -3.70 2.73
CA MET A 65 -0.60 -4.10 2.24
C MET A 65 -1.74 -3.38 2.97
N ASP A 66 -1.63 -3.23 4.29
CA ASP A 66 -2.61 -2.51 5.12
C ASP A 66 -2.62 -1.01 4.78
N ALA A 67 -1.45 -0.38 4.65
CA ALA A 67 -1.33 1.03 4.29
C ALA A 67 -1.87 1.31 2.88
N TRP A 68 -1.58 0.43 1.91
CA TRP A 68 -2.09 0.55 0.55
C TRP A 68 -3.61 0.37 0.49
N GLY A 69 -4.16 -0.64 1.18
CA GLY A 69 -5.61 -0.85 1.26
C GLY A 69 -6.33 0.34 1.88
N LYS A 70 -5.72 0.99 2.88
CA LYS A 70 -6.22 2.23 3.48
C LYS A 70 -6.23 3.40 2.47
N LEU A 71 -5.13 3.58 1.74
CA LEU A 71 -5.01 4.63 0.73
C LEU A 71 -6.09 4.50 -0.35
N ILE A 72 -6.33 3.27 -0.85
CA ILE A 72 -7.39 3.00 -1.83
C ILE A 72 -8.78 3.31 -1.26
N LYS A 73 -9.08 2.82 -0.06
CA LYS A 73 -10.41 3.01 0.57
C LYS A 73 -10.74 4.48 0.83
N LYS A 74 -9.75 5.24 1.30
CA LYS A 74 -10.01 6.55 1.87
C LYS A 74 -10.09 7.64 0.81
N TYR A 75 -9.34 7.54 -0.28
CA TYR A 75 -9.10 8.71 -1.12
C TYR A 75 -9.18 8.48 -2.63
N HIS A 76 -9.73 7.34 -3.08
CA HIS A 76 -9.95 7.07 -4.50
C HIS A 76 -8.71 7.41 -5.34
N SER A 77 -7.60 6.69 -5.10
CA SER A 77 -6.31 6.92 -5.78
C SER A 77 -6.57 7.23 -7.26
N GLN A 78 -6.27 8.47 -7.66
CA GLN A 78 -6.53 8.95 -9.03
C GLN A 78 -5.70 8.20 -10.07
N ASP A 79 -4.66 7.51 -9.61
CA ASP A 79 -3.81 6.64 -10.40
C ASP A 79 -4.35 5.20 -10.41
N MET A 80 -5.31 4.95 -11.31
CA MET A 80 -5.87 3.61 -11.55
C MET A 80 -4.81 2.61 -12.02
N THR A 81 -3.79 3.07 -12.74
CA THR A 81 -2.69 2.21 -13.20
C THR A 81 -1.91 1.63 -12.02
N LYS A 82 -1.66 2.43 -10.97
CA LYS A 82 -1.03 1.93 -9.74
C LYS A 82 -1.92 1.00 -8.93
N ILE A 83 -3.25 1.19 -8.99
CA ILE A 83 -4.18 0.24 -8.37
C ILE A 83 -4.09 -1.12 -9.08
N GLU A 84 -4.15 -1.13 -10.42
CA GLU A 84 -4.03 -2.34 -11.23
C GLU A 84 -2.69 -3.06 -11.00
N GLU A 85 -1.58 -2.34 -10.99
CA GLU A 85 -0.24 -2.90 -10.70
C GLU A 85 -0.21 -3.59 -9.33
N GLY A 86 -0.77 -2.96 -8.30
CA GLY A 86 -0.84 -3.55 -6.97
C GLY A 86 -1.75 -4.78 -6.90
N ILE A 87 -2.90 -4.77 -7.59
CA ILE A 87 -3.79 -5.95 -7.69
C ILE A 87 -3.06 -7.12 -8.35
N ASP A 88 -2.32 -6.87 -9.43
CA ASP A 88 -1.53 -7.90 -10.10
C ASP A 88 -0.46 -8.51 -9.18
N VAL A 89 0.25 -7.66 -8.42
CA VAL A 89 1.26 -8.13 -7.45
C VAL A 89 0.60 -8.98 -6.35
N LEU A 90 -0.54 -8.55 -5.82
CA LEU A 90 -1.30 -9.32 -4.83
C LEU A 90 -1.82 -10.64 -5.40
N GLY A 91 -2.28 -10.67 -6.65
CA GLY A 91 -2.72 -11.87 -7.35
C GLY A 91 -1.59 -12.91 -7.46
N ARG A 92 -0.39 -12.46 -7.85
CA ARG A 92 0.82 -13.30 -7.86
C ARG A 92 1.16 -13.82 -6.46
N LEU A 93 1.15 -12.97 -5.45
CA LEU A 93 1.45 -13.36 -4.07
C LEU A 93 0.43 -14.35 -3.50
N GLN A 94 -0.87 -14.17 -3.80
CA GLN A 94 -1.89 -15.12 -3.40
C GLN A 94 -1.69 -16.49 -4.07
N GLY A 95 -1.29 -16.53 -5.34
CA GLY A 95 -1.10 -17.74 -6.12
C GLY A 95 0.22 -18.48 -5.85
N ASP A 96 1.26 -17.79 -5.36
CA ASP A 96 2.58 -18.40 -5.18
C ASP A 96 2.62 -19.32 -3.95
N VAL A 97 2.63 -20.62 -4.19
CA VAL A 97 2.69 -21.65 -3.14
C VAL A 97 3.94 -21.58 -2.27
N ARG A 98 5.01 -20.91 -2.74
CA ARG A 98 6.26 -20.68 -1.99
C ARG A 98 6.12 -19.54 -0.98
N GLN A 99 5.13 -18.67 -1.14
CA GLN A 99 4.86 -17.60 -0.18
C GLN A 99 4.32 -18.17 1.13
N ALA A 100 4.65 -17.50 2.23
CA ALA A 100 4.13 -17.88 3.54
C ALA A 100 2.60 -17.79 3.53
N LYS A 101 1.91 -18.81 4.07
CA LYS A 101 0.44 -18.85 4.14
C LYS A 101 -0.19 -17.53 4.65
N PRO A 102 0.35 -16.86 5.69
CA PRO A 102 -0.15 -15.55 6.12
C PRO A 102 -0.10 -14.49 5.01
N VAL A 103 1.00 -14.39 4.25
CA VAL A 103 1.16 -13.43 3.15
C VAL A 103 0.11 -13.67 2.07
N ARG A 104 -0.13 -14.94 1.69
CA ARG A 104 -1.18 -15.28 0.71
C ARG A 104 -2.58 -14.88 1.18
N LEU A 105 -2.88 -15.12 2.46
CA LEU A 105 -4.18 -14.77 3.05
C LEU A 105 -4.36 -13.25 3.14
N MET A 106 -3.29 -12.52 3.47
CA MET A 106 -3.29 -11.05 3.48
C MET A 106 -3.51 -10.49 2.09
N ALA A 107 -2.78 -10.97 1.09
CA ALA A 107 -2.97 -10.55 -0.30
C ALA A 107 -4.41 -10.77 -0.77
N ARG A 108 -4.99 -11.94 -0.47
CA ARG A 108 -6.41 -12.23 -0.75
C ARG A 108 -7.35 -11.27 -0.04
N LYS A 109 -7.12 -11.00 1.25
CA LYS A 109 -7.94 -10.09 2.05
C LYS A 109 -7.90 -8.68 1.46
N THR A 110 -6.72 -8.14 1.17
CA THR A 110 -6.55 -6.81 0.60
C THR A 110 -7.23 -6.69 -0.76
N MET A 111 -7.14 -7.71 -1.64
CA MET A 111 -7.87 -7.72 -2.90
C MET A 111 -9.39 -7.67 -2.71
N ILE A 112 -9.95 -8.47 -1.80
CA ILE A 112 -11.40 -8.44 -1.50
C ILE A 112 -11.83 -7.06 -1.02
N GLU A 113 -11.05 -6.46 -0.13
CA GLU A 113 -11.33 -5.13 0.41
C GLU A 113 -11.31 -4.05 -0.66
N ILE A 114 -10.45 -4.17 -1.68
CA ILE A 114 -10.36 -3.24 -2.81
C ILE A 114 -11.54 -3.43 -3.76
N SER A 115 -11.91 -4.67 -4.09
CA SER A 115 -13.06 -4.96 -4.96
C SER A 115 -14.36 -4.38 -4.37
N GLN A 116 -14.53 -4.45 -3.04
CA GLN A 116 -15.69 -3.86 -2.36
C GLN A 116 -15.77 -2.34 -2.54
N VAL A 117 -14.64 -1.64 -2.59
CA VAL A 117 -14.60 -0.18 -2.84
C VAL A 117 -15.03 0.12 -4.28
N GLN A 118 -14.52 -0.64 -5.26
CA GLN A 118 -14.85 -0.48 -6.68
C GLN A 118 -16.33 -0.77 -7.00
N ASP A 119 -16.92 -1.79 -6.36
CA ASP A 119 -18.33 -2.15 -6.55
C ASP A 119 -19.29 -1.07 -6.00
N VAL A 120 -18.94 -0.47 -4.85
CA VAL A 120 -19.72 0.62 -4.25
C VAL A 120 -19.68 1.88 -5.13
N GLU A 121 -18.55 2.17 -5.76
CA GLU A 121 -18.42 3.31 -6.68
C GLU A 121 -19.19 3.11 -7.97
N THR A 122 -19.12 1.92 -8.56
CA THR A 122 -19.85 1.58 -9.80
C THR A 122 -21.36 1.69 -9.58
N SER A 123 -21.83 1.31 -8.39
CA SER A 123 -23.25 1.41 -8.00
C SER A 123 -23.72 2.85 -7.71
N ARG A 124 -22.82 3.78 -7.39
CA ARG A 124 -23.15 5.21 -7.15
C ARG A 124 -23.23 6.03 -8.43
N LYS A 125 -22.63 5.55 -9.52
CA LYS A 125 -22.57 6.25 -10.82
C LYS A 125 -23.70 5.86 -11.79
N ASN A 126 -24.48 4.82 -11.46
CA ASN A 126 -25.65 4.33 -12.21
C ASN A 126 -26.95 4.70 -11.50
#